data_AF-A0A2U2S1T4-F1
#
_entry.id   AF-A0A2U2S1T4-F1
#
_cell.length_a   1.000
_cell.length_b   1.000
_cell.length_c   1.000
_cell.angle_alpha   90.00
_cell.angle_beta   90.00
_cell.angle_gamma   90.00
#
_symmetry.space_group_name_H-M   'P 1'
#
loop_
_entity.id
_entity.type
_entity.pdbx_description
1 polymer ?
#
loop_
_entity_poly.entity_id
_entity_poly.type
_entity_poly.pdbx_seq_one_letter_code
_entity_poly.pdbx_strand_id
1 'polypeptide(L)'
;MGYDYRPVFVWVESKGRAMSRFALIFSSLLAAWLVTACAQRSTDFASPTPIITRHTVSGLDVSPSAAPATMAPLQALPTTPPTFDAQNMLTMTPAPKAKCPKTLSLPEQIDLRFLDISLVQQENLRNLEENLLAFLNQYGSTALFEMVTTRHLTGFNDVRLEDWTNDGQPEMILGAMWFFVFGCRNGEYVTLLKLDPDGYLSPPSIYAVTDVNRDNIPEITMRIATFSQGGQQYDMYSWNGIAFVSLLQTNDNNQDEGLWWLEGRGGNIQFSDLDEDGIQEVIVDSGVPGWSNYYSGLPWRNQRTIYGWNGNHYVPRHQEFSPPEFRFQAIQDADLAVSQHEYKKAIALYQQAIFDASLKPFSPEIKRNLQERWNASIGLQATVTPTDVPPDPKEYPILAAYAYYRMVILHVFLGELDAAQVKYNTLQQKFQSQSPGHPWAKMATDFWNAYRSDKSISNACQATIATAQEYQEVLAVLGSNYHGWQSHFYQPEDVCPFH
;
A
#
# COMPACT_ATOMS: atom_id res chain seq x y z
N MET A 1 25.00 2.39 7.97
CA MET A 1 25.08 1.60 9.22
C MET A 1 24.09 0.47 9.09
N GLY A 2 24.54 -0.74 8.76
CA GLY A 2 23.67 -1.90 8.55
C GLY A 2 23.37 -2.60 9.86
N TYR A 3 22.09 -2.80 10.17
CA TYR A 3 21.66 -3.66 11.27
C TYR A 3 21.42 -5.07 10.73
N ASP A 4 22.32 -5.99 11.10
CA ASP A 4 22.22 -7.43 10.83
C ASP A 4 21.23 -8.05 11.83
N TYR A 5 19.99 -8.30 11.39
CA TYR A 5 19.00 -9.05 12.16
C TYR A 5 19.14 -10.54 11.85
N ARG A 6 19.96 -11.25 12.65
CA ARG A 6 19.90 -12.71 12.74
C ARG A 6 19.15 -13.11 14.02
N PRO A 7 18.01 -13.82 13.93
CA PRO A 7 17.39 -14.40 15.11
C PRO A 7 18.24 -15.60 15.59
N VAL A 8 18.84 -15.46 16.77
CA VAL A 8 19.45 -16.59 17.49
C VAL A 8 18.34 -17.30 18.25
N PHE A 9 17.91 -18.45 17.75
CA PHE A 9 17.04 -19.36 18.50
C PHE A 9 17.85 -20.06 19.59
N VAL A 10 17.64 -19.65 20.86
CA VAL A 10 18.14 -20.39 22.03
C VAL A 10 17.08 -21.40 22.45
N TRP A 11 17.35 -22.67 22.20
CA TRP A 11 16.58 -23.78 22.78
C TRP A 11 16.85 -23.86 24.29
N VAL A 12 15.84 -23.57 25.11
CA VAL A 12 15.88 -23.82 26.55
C VAL A 12 15.20 -25.16 26.82
N GLU A 13 16.00 -26.19 27.08
CA GLU A 13 15.51 -27.46 27.64
C GLU A 13 15.00 -27.21 29.08
N SER A 14 13.68 -27.20 29.29
CA SER A 14 13.12 -27.28 30.63
C SER A 14 12.98 -28.75 31.06
N LYS A 15 13.87 -29.20 31.95
CA LYS A 15 13.75 -30.49 32.64
C LYS A 15 12.59 -30.42 33.65
N GLY A 16 11.75 -31.45 33.60
CA GLY A 16 10.48 -31.50 34.30
C GLY A 16 10.53 -31.47 35.83
N ARG A 17 9.38 -31.12 36.40
CA ARG A 17 8.96 -31.55 37.74
C ARG A 17 7.48 -31.91 37.71
N ALA A 18 7.21 -33.10 38.20
CA ALA A 18 5.89 -33.63 38.48
C ALA A 18 5.13 -32.75 39.50
N MET A 19 3.85 -32.52 39.25
CA MET A 19 2.88 -32.25 40.31
C MET A 19 1.62 -33.05 40.07
N SER A 20 1.38 -33.97 41.02
CA SER A 20 0.15 -34.74 41.14
C SER A 20 -0.89 -33.97 41.95
N ARG A 21 -2.16 -34.28 41.68
CA ARG A 21 -3.35 -34.09 42.54
C ARG A 21 -3.88 -32.67 42.65
N PHE A 22 -4.93 -32.39 41.88
CA PHE A 22 -6.16 -31.82 42.44
C PHE A 22 -7.36 -32.35 41.63
N ALA A 23 -8.14 -33.19 42.29
CA ALA A 23 -9.47 -33.61 41.86
C ALA A 23 -10.50 -32.74 42.59
N LEU A 24 -11.72 -32.76 42.06
CA LEU A 24 -13.02 -32.43 42.68
C LEU A 24 -13.51 -30.96 42.59
N ILE A 25 -14.50 -30.77 41.69
CA ILE A 25 -15.88 -30.30 41.92
C ILE A 25 -16.30 -29.40 40.74
N PHE A 26 -17.26 -29.86 39.93
CA PHE A 26 -18.50 -29.11 39.62
C PHE A 26 -19.40 -29.98 38.74
N SER A 27 -20.32 -30.68 39.40
CA SER A 27 -21.55 -31.19 38.80
C SER A 27 -22.69 -30.22 39.11
N SER A 28 -23.76 -30.28 38.32
CA SER A 28 -25.08 -29.67 38.48
C SER A 28 -25.23 -28.19 38.08
N LEU A 29 -25.88 -27.95 36.92
CA LEU A 29 -27.27 -27.44 36.88
C LEU A 29 -27.77 -27.36 35.43
N LEU A 30 -28.54 -28.38 35.06
CA LEU A 30 -29.50 -28.34 33.96
C LEU A 30 -30.89 -28.28 34.61
N ALA A 31 -31.64 -27.19 34.42
CA ALA A 31 -33.11 -27.20 34.38
C ALA A 31 -33.69 -25.78 34.19
N ALA A 32 -34.34 -25.63 33.02
CA ALA A 32 -35.62 -24.96 32.79
C ALA A 32 -35.82 -23.50 33.23
N TRP A 33 -36.02 -22.61 32.26
CA TRP A 33 -37.19 -21.70 32.25
C TRP A 33 -37.67 -21.46 30.82
N LEU A 34 -38.97 -21.70 30.64
CA LEU A 34 -39.76 -21.58 29.42
C LEU A 34 -40.44 -20.19 29.38
N VAL A 35 -40.60 -19.67 28.17
CA VAL A 35 -41.61 -18.70 27.70
C VAL A 35 -41.59 -17.29 28.31
N THR A 36 -41.29 -16.30 27.47
CA THR A 36 -42.13 -15.09 27.32
C THR A 36 -41.99 -14.54 25.91
N ALA A 37 -43.08 -14.61 25.15
CA ALA A 37 -43.32 -13.79 23.98
C ALA A 37 -43.84 -12.42 24.44
N CYS A 38 -43.32 -11.32 23.88
CA CYS A 38 -44.10 -10.14 23.48
C CYS A 38 -43.20 -9.02 22.91
N ALA A 39 -43.69 -8.45 21.81
CA ALA A 39 -43.47 -7.09 21.32
C ALA A 39 -42.11 -6.73 20.69
N GLN A 40 -42.00 -6.94 19.37
CA GLN A 40 -41.23 -6.05 18.51
C GLN A 40 -41.87 -4.65 18.52
N ARG A 41 -41.12 -3.66 18.99
CA ARG A 41 -41.46 -2.23 18.84
C ARG A 41 -40.54 -1.67 17.77
N SER A 42 -41.07 -1.51 16.56
CA SER A 42 -40.44 -0.70 15.51
C SER A 42 -40.34 0.74 16.00
N THR A 43 -39.12 1.26 16.10
CA THR A 43 -38.87 2.68 16.28
C THR A 43 -38.49 3.24 14.92
N ASP A 44 -39.47 3.82 14.24
CA ASP A 44 -39.25 4.69 13.09
C ASP A 44 -38.55 5.95 13.60
N PHE A 45 -37.24 6.04 13.35
CA PHE A 45 -36.52 7.31 13.45
C PHE A 45 -36.76 8.09 12.16
N ALA A 46 -37.77 8.96 12.18
CA ALA A 46 -37.89 10.03 11.20
C ALA A 46 -36.77 11.05 11.45
N SER A 47 -35.81 11.15 10.52
CA SER A 47 -34.86 12.27 10.47
C SER A 47 -35.61 13.59 10.27
N PRO A 48 -35.39 14.62 11.11
CA PRO A 48 -35.88 15.95 10.81
C PRO A 48 -34.99 16.58 9.72
N THR A 49 -35.62 16.94 8.61
CA THR A 49 -35.05 17.80 7.57
C THR A 49 -34.70 19.16 8.18
N PRO A 50 -33.47 19.67 8.04
CA PRO A 50 -33.15 21.01 8.50
C PRO A 50 -33.87 22.06 7.63
N ILE A 51 -34.72 22.87 8.26
CA ILE A 51 -35.30 24.08 7.68
C ILE A 51 -34.17 25.12 7.59
N ILE A 52 -33.73 25.42 6.37
CA ILE A 52 -32.80 26.52 6.11
C ILE A 52 -33.62 27.83 6.14
N THR A 53 -33.55 28.53 7.26
CA THR A 53 -34.05 29.91 7.38
C THR A 53 -33.06 30.85 6.70
N ARG A 54 -33.42 31.40 5.52
CA ARG A 54 -32.66 32.50 4.90
C ARG A 54 -32.76 33.74 5.79
N HIS A 55 -31.67 34.10 6.45
CA HIS A 55 -31.49 35.45 6.97
C HIS A 55 -30.91 36.32 5.86
N THR A 56 -31.73 37.25 5.37
CA THR A 56 -31.31 38.36 4.50
C THR A 56 -30.51 39.35 5.36
N VAL A 57 -29.18 39.37 5.21
CA VAL A 57 -28.34 40.43 5.75
C VAL A 57 -28.08 41.42 4.61
N SER A 58 -28.66 42.62 4.75
CA SER A 58 -28.40 43.76 3.89
C SER A 58 -27.06 44.42 4.24
N GLY A 59 -26.28 44.71 3.21
CA GLY A 59 -25.49 45.95 3.09
C GLY A 59 -24.12 45.98 3.74
N LEU A 60 -23.09 45.59 2.98
CA LEU A 60 -21.75 46.18 3.06
C LEU A 60 -21.26 46.42 1.63
N ASP A 61 -21.18 47.70 1.26
CA ASP A 61 -20.60 48.19 0.01
C ASP A 61 -19.11 47.83 -0.03
N VAL A 62 -18.74 46.89 -0.91
CA VAL A 62 -17.36 46.62 -1.28
C VAL A 62 -17.14 47.20 -2.68
N SER A 63 -16.26 48.18 -2.75
CA SER A 63 -15.77 48.82 -3.97
C SER A 63 -15.21 47.76 -4.95
N PRO A 64 -15.43 47.87 -6.27
CA PRO A 64 -15.03 46.85 -7.22
C PRO A 64 -13.50 46.75 -7.32
N SER A 65 -12.97 45.68 -6.75
CA SER A 65 -11.62 45.19 -6.97
C SER A 65 -11.45 44.87 -8.46
N ALA A 66 -10.31 45.29 -9.01
CA ALA A 66 -9.96 45.16 -10.42
C ALA A 66 -10.22 43.75 -10.96
N ALA A 67 -10.75 43.70 -12.19
CA ALA A 67 -11.03 42.48 -12.91
C ALA A 67 -9.79 41.56 -12.96
N PRO A 68 -9.93 40.24 -12.74
CA PRO A 68 -8.81 39.33 -12.89
C PRO A 68 -8.32 39.35 -14.33
N ALA A 69 -7.00 39.51 -14.49
CA ALA A 69 -6.34 39.37 -15.79
C ALA A 69 -6.74 38.03 -16.41
N THR A 70 -7.30 38.09 -17.62
CA THR A 70 -7.64 36.92 -18.41
C THR A 70 -6.36 36.12 -18.65
N MET A 71 -6.20 35.00 -17.94
CA MET A 71 -5.08 34.10 -18.15
C MET A 71 -5.10 33.62 -19.59
N ALA A 72 -3.99 33.83 -20.31
CA ALA A 72 -3.77 33.20 -21.60
C ALA A 72 -3.92 31.67 -21.44
N PRO A 73 -4.50 30.96 -22.43
CA PRO A 73 -4.58 29.51 -22.36
C PRO A 73 -3.16 28.95 -22.25
N LEU A 74 -2.87 28.25 -21.15
CA LEU A 74 -1.65 27.45 -21.05
C LEU A 74 -1.61 26.54 -22.28
N GLN A 75 -0.52 26.64 -23.06
CA GLN A 75 -0.20 25.60 -24.02
C GLN A 75 -0.11 24.30 -23.23
N ALA A 76 -0.97 23.35 -23.55
CA ALA A 76 -0.88 22.01 -22.99
C ALA A 76 0.51 21.49 -23.34
N LEU A 77 1.37 21.32 -22.33
CA LEU A 77 2.57 20.52 -22.47
C LEU A 77 2.11 19.15 -23.01
N PRO A 78 2.79 18.59 -24.03
CA PRO A 78 2.46 17.27 -24.54
C PRO A 78 2.74 16.24 -23.44
N THR A 79 1.73 15.99 -22.61
CA THR A 79 1.61 14.76 -21.83
C THR A 79 1.20 13.68 -22.81
N THR A 80 2.10 13.29 -23.71
CA THR A 80 2.03 11.95 -24.27
C THR A 80 2.66 11.07 -23.20
N PRO A 81 1.87 10.35 -22.38
CA PRO A 81 2.44 9.21 -21.66
C PRO A 81 3.19 8.34 -22.69
N PRO A 82 4.29 7.67 -22.30
CA PRO A 82 4.98 6.75 -23.20
C PRO A 82 3.93 5.87 -23.84
N THR A 83 3.74 6.03 -25.15
CA THR A 83 2.66 5.36 -25.87
C THR A 83 3.06 3.91 -25.94
N PHE A 84 2.51 3.12 -25.03
CA PHE A 84 2.65 1.68 -25.08
C PHE A 84 2.00 1.23 -26.39
N ASP A 85 2.80 0.69 -27.30
CA ASP A 85 2.30 0.18 -28.56
C ASP A 85 1.84 -1.25 -28.34
N ALA A 86 0.56 -1.42 -28.03
CA ALA A 86 -0.07 -2.73 -27.86
C ALA A 86 0.13 -3.65 -29.09
N GLN A 87 0.36 -3.08 -30.29
CA GLN A 87 0.64 -3.87 -31.50
C GLN A 87 2.01 -4.55 -31.48
N ASN A 88 2.93 -4.06 -30.64
CA ASN A 88 4.24 -4.66 -30.42
C ASN A 88 4.32 -5.52 -29.16
N MET A 89 3.19 -5.80 -28.50
CA MET A 89 3.19 -6.82 -27.45
C MET A 89 3.64 -8.14 -28.06
N LEU A 90 4.76 -8.64 -27.55
CA LEU A 90 5.20 -9.99 -27.82
C LEU A 90 4.13 -10.92 -27.25
N THR A 91 3.24 -11.38 -28.12
CA THR A 91 2.39 -12.52 -27.81
C THR A 91 3.31 -13.68 -27.48
N MET A 92 3.32 -14.08 -26.21
CA MET A 92 4.06 -15.27 -25.80
C MET A 92 3.56 -16.41 -26.67
N THR A 93 4.46 -16.99 -27.47
CA THR A 93 4.10 -18.16 -28.27
C THR A 93 3.68 -19.24 -27.26
N PRO A 94 2.46 -19.79 -27.36
CA PRO A 94 1.98 -20.79 -26.42
C PRO A 94 3.01 -21.90 -26.27
N ALA A 95 3.20 -22.36 -25.02
CA ALA A 95 4.09 -23.47 -24.79
C ALA A 95 3.65 -24.67 -25.65
N PRO A 96 4.59 -25.45 -26.23
CA PRO A 96 4.22 -26.64 -26.96
C PRO A 96 3.38 -27.54 -26.08
N LYS A 97 2.27 -28.05 -26.63
CA LYS A 97 1.32 -28.87 -25.85
C LYS A 97 2.03 -29.94 -25.03
N ALA A 98 1.90 -29.86 -23.71
CA ALA A 98 2.55 -30.81 -22.83
C ALA A 98 1.98 -32.23 -23.04
N LYS A 99 2.86 -33.21 -22.91
CA LYS A 99 2.52 -34.63 -22.90
C LYS A 99 2.78 -35.15 -21.51
N CYS A 100 1.73 -35.56 -20.83
CA CYS A 100 1.79 -36.01 -19.44
C CYS A 100 1.78 -37.52 -19.34
N PRO A 101 2.22 -38.08 -18.20
CA PRO A 101 2.18 -39.51 -17.97
C PRO A 101 0.76 -40.03 -18.25
N LYS A 102 0.67 -41.21 -18.86
CA LYS A 102 -0.62 -41.87 -19.00
C LYS A 102 -1.11 -42.24 -17.62
N THR A 103 -2.25 -41.70 -17.23
CA THR A 103 -2.84 -41.92 -15.91
C THR A 103 -3.22 -43.38 -15.71
N LEU A 104 -2.82 -43.95 -14.57
CA LEU A 104 -3.34 -45.23 -14.11
C LEU A 104 -4.72 -45.02 -13.48
N SER A 105 -5.60 -46.00 -13.63
CA SER A 105 -6.87 -46.01 -12.88
C SER A 105 -6.59 -46.12 -11.38
N LEU A 106 -7.28 -45.30 -10.59
CA LEU A 106 -7.18 -45.37 -9.14
C LEU A 106 -7.63 -46.77 -8.64
N PRO A 107 -6.84 -47.42 -7.77
CA PRO A 107 -7.27 -48.66 -7.13
C PRO A 107 -8.44 -48.38 -6.18
N GLU A 108 -9.33 -49.36 -6.00
CA GLU A 108 -10.51 -49.27 -5.13
C GLU A 108 -10.13 -48.92 -3.68
N GLN A 109 -8.97 -49.42 -3.22
CA GLN A 109 -8.36 -49.09 -1.94
C GLN A 109 -6.98 -48.48 -2.17
N ILE A 110 -6.91 -47.17 -2.01
CA ILE A 110 -5.64 -46.43 -2.00
C ILE A 110 -5.33 -45.97 -0.57
N ASP A 111 -4.10 -46.25 -0.12
CA ASP A 111 -3.63 -45.77 1.18
C ASP A 111 -3.25 -44.30 1.06
N LEU A 112 -4.06 -43.42 1.64
CA LEU A 112 -3.85 -41.96 1.59
C LEU A 112 -3.15 -41.41 2.83
N ARG A 113 -2.63 -42.28 3.70
CA ARG A 113 -1.95 -41.84 4.93
C ARG A 113 -0.75 -40.95 4.64
N PHE A 114 -0.14 -41.05 3.47
CA PHE A 114 0.99 -40.18 3.06
C PHE A 114 0.55 -38.74 2.72
N LEU A 115 -0.75 -38.49 2.52
CA LEU A 115 -1.35 -37.16 2.35
C LEU A 115 -1.96 -36.61 3.65
N ASP A 116 -1.87 -37.33 4.77
CA ASP A 116 -2.20 -36.79 6.07
C ASP A 116 -1.07 -35.82 6.49
N ILE A 117 -1.36 -34.53 6.33
CA ILE A 117 -0.46 -33.41 6.64
C ILE A 117 -0.77 -32.79 8.02
N SER A 118 -1.43 -33.54 8.91
CA SER A 118 -1.58 -33.10 10.29
C SER A 118 -0.22 -32.90 10.96
N LEU A 119 -0.16 -31.97 11.93
CA LEU A 119 1.08 -31.67 12.68
C LEU A 119 1.66 -32.89 13.43
N VAL A 120 0.88 -33.96 13.58
CA VAL A 120 1.31 -35.23 14.18
C VAL A 120 2.14 -36.06 13.19
N GLN A 121 1.91 -35.92 11.88
CA GLN A 121 2.60 -36.64 10.81
C GLN A 121 3.73 -35.79 10.20
N GLN A 122 4.73 -35.43 11.02
CA GLN A 122 5.83 -34.55 10.60
C GLN A 122 6.59 -35.05 9.36
N GLU A 123 6.73 -36.37 9.20
CA GLU A 123 7.42 -36.95 8.04
C GLU A 123 6.65 -36.73 6.73
N ASN A 124 5.32 -36.91 6.75
CA ASN A 124 4.48 -36.63 5.60
C ASN A 124 4.53 -35.15 5.21
N LEU A 125 4.50 -34.27 6.22
CA LEU A 125 4.60 -32.83 6.00
C LEU A 125 5.96 -32.44 5.42
N ARG A 126 7.04 -33.02 5.93
CA ARG A 126 8.41 -32.78 5.44
C ARG A 126 8.59 -33.24 3.99
N ASN A 127 8.01 -34.38 3.62
CA ASN A 127 8.14 -34.98 2.28
C ASN A 127 6.91 -34.70 1.41
N LEU A 128 6.11 -33.68 1.75
CA LEU A 128 4.82 -33.44 1.10
C LEU A 128 4.94 -33.25 -0.41
N GLU A 129 5.92 -32.46 -0.85
CA GLU A 129 6.16 -32.22 -2.28
C GLU A 129 6.51 -33.51 -3.03
N GLU A 130 7.42 -34.32 -2.50
CA GLU A 130 7.82 -35.60 -3.10
C GLU A 130 6.64 -36.57 -3.16
N ASN A 131 5.86 -36.63 -2.08
CA ASN A 131 4.65 -37.44 -1.98
C ASN A 131 3.59 -37.05 -3.03
N LEU A 132 3.36 -35.75 -3.22
CA LEU A 132 2.43 -35.22 -4.22
C LEU A 132 2.92 -35.51 -5.64
N LEU A 133 4.20 -35.27 -5.93
CA LEU A 133 4.80 -35.55 -7.24
C LEU A 133 4.77 -37.06 -7.56
N ALA A 134 5.08 -37.93 -6.60
CA ALA A 134 4.99 -39.37 -6.78
C ALA A 134 3.56 -39.80 -7.14
N PHE A 135 2.57 -39.24 -6.42
CA PHE A 135 1.17 -39.50 -6.72
C PHE A 135 0.76 -38.99 -8.11
N LEU A 136 1.10 -37.75 -8.44
CA LEU A 136 0.79 -37.13 -9.74
C LEU A 136 1.39 -37.91 -10.89
N ASN A 137 2.64 -38.36 -10.77
CA ASN A 137 3.30 -39.14 -11.80
C ASN A 137 2.72 -40.56 -11.98
N GLN A 138 2.06 -41.09 -10.95
CA GLN A 138 1.43 -42.41 -11.01
C GLN A 138 -0.03 -42.36 -11.48
N TYR A 139 -0.80 -41.40 -11.00
CA TYR A 139 -2.27 -41.36 -11.16
C TYR A 139 -2.79 -40.11 -11.89
N GLY A 140 -1.97 -39.07 -12.05
CA GLY A 140 -2.32 -37.81 -12.71
C GLY A 140 -3.00 -36.78 -11.82
N SER A 141 -3.13 -35.56 -12.35
CA SER A 141 -3.71 -34.41 -11.65
C SER A 141 -5.22 -34.56 -11.40
N THR A 142 -5.98 -35.13 -12.34
CA THR A 142 -7.43 -35.39 -12.15
C THR A 142 -7.70 -36.28 -10.95
N ALA A 143 -6.94 -37.37 -10.80
CA ALA A 143 -7.07 -38.28 -9.67
C ALA A 143 -6.77 -37.57 -8.34
N LEU A 144 -5.73 -36.73 -8.30
CA LEU A 144 -5.39 -35.99 -7.08
C LEU A 144 -6.48 -34.97 -6.72
N PHE A 145 -6.94 -34.20 -7.71
CA PHE A 145 -8.01 -33.23 -7.56
C PHE A 145 -9.29 -33.88 -7.01
N GLU A 146 -9.73 -34.99 -7.60
CA GLU A 146 -10.89 -35.75 -7.14
C GLU A 146 -10.69 -36.24 -5.71
N MET A 147 -9.53 -36.80 -5.36
CA MET A 147 -9.30 -37.29 -4.00
C MET A 147 -9.35 -36.18 -2.96
N VAL A 148 -8.67 -35.06 -3.21
CA VAL A 148 -8.60 -33.95 -2.24
C VAL A 148 -9.98 -33.32 -2.05
N THR A 149 -10.73 -33.11 -3.15
CA THR A 149 -12.05 -32.45 -3.12
C THR A 149 -13.16 -33.36 -2.59
N THR A 150 -13.18 -34.64 -2.95
CA THR A 150 -14.28 -35.56 -2.57
C THR A 150 -14.10 -36.18 -1.19
N ARG A 151 -12.86 -36.47 -0.76
CA ARG A 151 -12.60 -37.10 0.54
C ARG A 151 -12.38 -36.11 1.67
N HIS A 152 -12.49 -34.80 1.39
CA HIS A 152 -12.29 -33.72 2.35
C HIS A 152 -11.01 -33.88 3.17
N LEU A 153 -9.89 -34.14 2.47
CA LEU A 153 -8.60 -34.24 3.12
C LEU A 153 -8.31 -32.90 3.84
N THR A 154 -8.15 -32.95 5.16
CA THR A 154 -7.95 -31.75 5.97
C THR A 154 -6.55 -31.18 5.76
N GLY A 155 -6.44 -29.85 5.73
CA GLY A 155 -5.16 -29.15 5.61
C GLY A 155 -4.82 -28.68 4.20
N PHE A 156 -5.65 -29.01 3.20
CA PHE A 156 -5.53 -28.45 1.86
C PHE A 156 -6.52 -27.31 1.64
N ASN A 157 -6.07 -26.25 0.98
CA ASN A 157 -6.85 -25.08 0.56
C ASN A 157 -6.52 -24.74 -0.92
N ASP A 158 -7.32 -23.86 -1.52
CA ASP A 158 -7.08 -23.35 -2.89
C ASP A 158 -6.81 -24.43 -3.95
N VAL A 159 -7.53 -25.56 -3.85
CA VAL A 159 -7.37 -26.72 -4.72
C VAL A 159 -8.03 -26.47 -6.07
N ARG A 160 -7.25 -26.42 -7.15
CA ARG A 160 -7.74 -26.16 -8.51
C ARG A 160 -7.08 -27.07 -9.54
N LEU A 161 -7.76 -27.23 -10.67
CA LEU A 161 -7.30 -27.98 -11.83
C LEU A 161 -7.67 -27.20 -13.10
N GLU A 162 -6.74 -26.41 -13.61
CA GLU A 162 -6.97 -25.43 -14.67
C GLU A 162 -5.69 -25.29 -15.53
N ASP A 163 -5.82 -24.95 -16.81
CA ASP A 163 -4.69 -24.76 -17.75
C ASP A 163 -4.20 -23.32 -17.68
N TRP A 164 -3.20 -23.09 -16.83
CA TRP A 164 -2.62 -21.77 -16.53
C TRP A 164 -1.37 -21.50 -17.36
N THR A 165 -0.78 -22.53 -17.96
CA THR A 165 0.36 -22.40 -18.88
C THR A 165 -0.08 -22.27 -20.35
N ASN A 166 -1.38 -22.42 -20.61
CA ASN A 166 -2.02 -22.40 -21.94
C ASN A 166 -1.38 -23.42 -22.90
N ASP A 167 -1.01 -24.58 -22.37
CA ASP A 167 -0.40 -25.67 -23.13
C ASP A 167 -1.41 -26.78 -23.48
N GLY A 168 -2.67 -26.63 -23.06
CA GLY A 168 -3.73 -27.60 -23.28
C GLY A 168 -3.71 -28.77 -22.29
N GLN A 169 -2.93 -28.70 -21.21
CA GLN A 169 -2.96 -29.60 -20.07
C GLN A 169 -3.19 -28.80 -18.78
N PRO A 170 -4.13 -29.22 -17.91
CA PRO A 170 -4.36 -28.50 -16.67
C PRO A 170 -3.25 -28.73 -15.64
N GLU A 171 -2.78 -27.64 -15.05
CA GLU A 171 -1.97 -27.63 -13.83
C GLU A 171 -2.81 -27.98 -12.60
N MET A 172 -2.16 -28.66 -11.66
CA MET A 172 -2.72 -28.91 -10.33
C MET A 172 -2.23 -27.84 -9.37
N ILE A 173 -3.15 -27.05 -8.82
CA ILE A 173 -2.84 -26.07 -7.78
C ILE A 173 -3.35 -26.56 -6.45
N LEU A 174 -2.54 -26.38 -5.41
CA LEU A 174 -2.85 -26.84 -4.09
C LEU A 174 -2.10 -26.00 -3.04
N GLY A 175 -2.88 -25.34 -2.17
CA GLY A 175 -2.41 -24.80 -0.91
C GLY A 175 -2.42 -25.89 0.17
N ALA A 176 -1.39 -25.91 1.01
CA ALA A 176 -1.25 -26.78 2.17
C ALA A 176 -0.52 -26.03 3.29
N MET A 177 0.64 -26.50 3.77
CA MET A 177 1.56 -25.62 4.50
C MET A 177 2.39 -24.76 3.53
N TRP A 178 2.63 -25.25 2.31
CA TRP A 178 3.17 -24.49 1.20
C TRP A 178 2.09 -24.32 0.14
N PHE A 179 2.30 -23.39 -0.78
CA PHE A 179 1.50 -23.32 -1.99
C PHE A 179 2.27 -23.93 -3.15
N PHE A 180 1.63 -24.83 -3.90
CA PHE A 180 2.24 -25.51 -5.04
C PHE A 180 1.42 -25.29 -6.31
N VAL A 181 2.12 -25.12 -7.42
CA VAL A 181 1.60 -25.34 -8.78
C VAL A 181 2.40 -26.45 -9.40
N PHE A 182 1.73 -27.56 -9.72
CA PHE A 182 2.33 -28.68 -10.43
C PHE A 182 1.85 -28.70 -11.87
N GLY A 183 2.80 -28.85 -12.78
CA GLY A 183 2.52 -28.97 -14.20
C GLY A 183 3.43 -30.02 -14.82
N CYS A 184 3.33 -30.14 -16.13
CA CYS A 184 3.79 -31.31 -16.84
C CYS A 184 4.95 -30.99 -17.77
N ARG A 185 6.08 -31.68 -17.59
CA ARG A 185 7.30 -31.48 -18.37
C ARG A 185 7.91 -32.80 -18.77
N ASN A 186 8.21 -32.94 -20.06
CA ASN A 186 8.91 -34.10 -20.61
C ASN A 186 8.28 -35.45 -20.23
N GLY A 187 6.96 -35.52 -20.08
CA GLY A 187 6.29 -36.77 -19.71
C GLY A 187 6.12 -37.00 -18.21
N GLU A 188 6.49 -36.05 -17.35
CA GLU A 188 6.40 -36.16 -15.89
C GLU A 188 5.84 -34.89 -15.26
N TYR A 189 5.08 -35.02 -14.17
CA TYR A 189 4.70 -33.90 -13.33
C TYR A 189 5.90 -33.40 -12.53
N VAL A 190 6.04 -32.08 -12.49
CA VAL A 190 7.08 -31.35 -11.76
C VAL A 190 6.48 -30.13 -11.08
N THR A 191 7.17 -29.61 -10.07
CA THR A 191 6.80 -28.35 -9.41
C THR A 191 7.15 -27.18 -10.33
N LEU A 192 6.15 -26.38 -10.71
CA LEU A 192 6.32 -25.15 -11.51
C LEU A 192 6.39 -23.89 -10.64
N LEU A 193 5.73 -23.92 -9.48
CA LEU A 193 5.79 -22.88 -8.46
C LEU A 193 5.71 -23.52 -7.08
N LYS A 194 6.53 -23.03 -6.15
CA LYS A 194 6.45 -23.33 -4.73
C LYS A 194 6.63 -22.04 -3.95
N LEU A 195 5.66 -21.72 -3.10
CA LEU A 195 5.75 -20.58 -2.19
C LEU A 195 5.72 -21.06 -0.75
N ASP A 196 6.61 -20.48 0.05
CA ASP A 196 6.71 -20.75 1.48
C ASP A 196 5.52 -20.16 2.25
N PRO A 197 5.12 -20.77 3.38
CA PRO A 197 4.16 -20.15 4.28
C PRO A 197 4.70 -18.85 4.86
N ASP A 198 3.78 -18.03 5.36
CA ASP A 198 4.13 -16.86 6.13
C ASP A 198 4.70 -17.20 7.54
N GLY A 199 5.07 -16.16 8.29
CA GLY A 199 5.61 -16.32 9.64
C GLY A 199 4.65 -16.99 10.65
N TYR A 200 3.37 -17.14 10.31
CA TYR A 200 2.36 -17.86 11.10
C TYR A 200 2.06 -19.26 10.55
N LEU A 201 2.90 -19.76 9.64
CA LEU A 201 2.71 -21.04 8.96
C LEU A 201 1.41 -21.09 8.13
N SER A 202 0.86 -19.93 7.74
CA SER A 202 -0.29 -19.88 6.85
C SER A 202 0.18 -19.96 5.41
N PRO A 203 -0.37 -20.86 4.58
CA PRO A 203 0.00 -20.92 3.18
C PRO A 203 -0.42 -19.65 2.44
N PRO A 204 0.31 -19.28 1.38
CA PRO A 204 -0.20 -18.35 0.39
C PRO A 204 -1.54 -18.81 -0.16
N SER A 205 -2.39 -17.86 -0.52
CA SER A 205 -3.73 -18.14 -1.05
C SER A 205 -4.03 -17.30 -2.28
N ILE A 206 -4.79 -17.85 -3.22
CA ILE A 206 -5.19 -17.15 -4.44
C ILE A 206 -6.16 -16.02 -4.08
N TYR A 207 -5.85 -14.81 -4.55
CA TYR A 207 -6.74 -13.66 -4.48
C TYR A 207 -7.55 -13.52 -5.77
N ALA A 208 -6.87 -13.54 -6.92
CA ALA A 208 -7.49 -13.43 -8.24
C ALA A 208 -6.68 -14.19 -9.30
N VAL A 209 -7.36 -14.61 -10.36
CA VAL A 209 -6.76 -15.22 -11.56
C VAL A 209 -7.38 -14.52 -12.76
N THR A 210 -6.60 -13.69 -13.43
CA THR A 210 -7.08 -12.79 -14.49
C THR A 210 -5.94 -12.57 -15.49
N ASP A 211 -6.22 -12.58 -16.78
CA ASP A 211 -5.28 -12.11 -17.82
C ASP A 211 -5.33 -10.58 -17.86
N VAL A 212 -4.49 -9.94 -17.05
CA VAL A 212 -4.45 -8.50 -16.79
C VAL A 212 -3.69 -7.79 -17.92
N ASN A 213 -2.68 -8.44 -18.51
CA ASN A 213 -1.86 -7.87 -19.58
C ASN A 213 -2.35 -8.24 -21.02
N ARG A 214 -3.39 -9.07 -21.15
CA ARG A 214 -3.99 -9.56 -22.41
C ARG A 214 -3.05 -10.38 -23.30
N ASP A 215 -2.11 -11.13 -22.74
CA ASP A 215 -1.23 -12.03 -23.50
C ASP A 215 -1.80 -13.45 -23.69
N ASN A 216 -3.02 -13.72 -23.21
CA ASN A 216 -3.70 -15.02 -23.14
C ASN A 216 -3.08 -16.02 -22.16
N ILE A 217 -2.29 -15.55 -21.20
CA ILE A 217 -1.82 -16.32 -20.05
C ILE A 217 -2.36 -15.59 -18.80
N PRO A 218 -3.12 -16.27 -17.93
CA PRO A 218 -3.65 -15.59 -16.75
C PRO A 218 -2.56 -15.28 -15.72
N GLU A 219 -2.57 -14.06 -15.20
CA GLU A 219 -1.85 -13.71 -13.97
C GLU A 219 -2.55 -14.25 -12.74
N ILE A 220 -1.76 -14.71 -11.78
CA ILE A 220 -2.20 -15.20 -10.48
C ILE A 220 -1.83 -14.16 -9.43
N THR A 221 -2.81 -13.41 -8.95
CA THR A 221 -2.62 -12.54 -7.79
C THR A 221 -2.80 -13.35 -6.52
N MET A 222 -1.81 -13.30 -5.64
CA MET A 222 -1.74 -14.14 -4.43
C MET A 222 -1.54 -13.30 -3.20
N ARG A 223 -2.25 -13.63 -2.11
CA ARG A 223 -1.85 -13.21 -0.76
C ARG A 223 -0.73 -14.13 -0.32
N ILE A 224 0.48 -13.62 -0.16
CA ILE A 224 1.67 -14.41 0.19
C ILE A 224 2.02 -14.34 1.68
N ALA A 225 1.56 -13.30 2.39
CA ALA A 225 1.73 -13.23 3.84
C ALA A 225 0.59 -12.51 4.55
N THR A 226 0.32 -12.94 5.79
CA THR A 226 -0.54 -12.25 6.74
C THR A 226 0.26 -11.90 7.99
N PHE A 227 0.12 -10.67 8.47
CA PHE A 227 0.79 -10.20 9.68
C PHE A 227 -0.19 -10.19 10.85
N SER A 228 0.29 -10.37 12.09
CA SER A 228 -0.56 -10.41 13.31
C SER A 228 -1.50 -9.21 13.46
N GLN A 229 -1.17 -8.10 12.81
CA GLN A 229 -1.94 -6.88 12.82
C GLN A 229 -2.98 -6.78 11.69
N GLY A 230 -3.16 -7.81 10.87
CA GLY A 230 -4.09 -7.80 9.73
C GLY A 230 -3.55 -7.12 8.49
N GLY A 231 -2.29 -6.66 8.49
CA GLY A 231 -1.56 -6.34 7.28
C GLY A 231 -1.35 -7.59 6.44
N GLN A 232 -1.38 -7.44 5.12
CA GLN A 232 -1.31 -8.52 4.15
C GLN A 232 -0.37 -8.10 3.03
N GLN A 233 0.49 -9.02 2.59
CA GLN A 233 1.33 -8.85 1.41
C GLN A 233 0.77 -9.66 0.25
N TYR A 234 0.81 -9.04 -0.93
CA TYR A 234 0.39 -9.64 -2.18
C TYR A 234 1.50 -9.59 -3.22
N ASP A 235 1.51 -10.60 -4.06
CA ASP A 235 2.36 -10.72 -5.24
C ASP A 235 1.51 -11.15 -6.44
N MET A 236 2.03 -10.96 -7.64
CA MET A 236 1.39 -11.34 -8.89
C MET A 236 2.35 -12.19 -9.72
N TYR A 237 1.94 -13.39 -10.10
CA TYR A 237 2.76 -14.31 -10.88
C TYR A 237 2.18 -14.55 -12.27
N SER A 238 3.03 -14.68 -13.28
CA SER A 238 2.63 -15.15 -14.61
C SER A 238 3.62 -16.18 -15.15
N TRP A 239 3.15 -17.01 -16.09
CA TRP A 239 3.96 -18.05 -16.71
C TRP A 239 4.80 -17.49 -17.85
N ASN A 240 6.13 -17.58 -17.74
CA ASN A 240 7.03 -17.08 -18.78
C ASN A 240 7.47 -18.15 -19.80
N GLY A 241 6.79 -19.29 -19.86
CA GLY A 241 7.22 -20.47 -20.63
C GLY A 241 8.15 -21.44 -19.88
N ILE A 242 8.79 -20.99 -18.79
CA ILE A 242 9.76 -21.78 -18.00
C ILE A 242 9.35 -21.90 -16.53
N ALA A 243 8.81 -20.87 -15.91
CA ALA A 243 8.36 -20.89 -14.53
C ALA A 243 7.30 -19.82 -14.33
N PHE A 244 6.58 -19.91 -13.21
CA PHE A 244 5.85 -18.75 -12.71
C PHE A 244 6.85 -17.77 -12.12
N VAL A 245 6.80 -16.53 -12.61
CA VAL A 245 7.68 -15.44 -12.16
C VAL A 245 6.85 -14.28 -11.64
N SER A 246 7.36 -13.59 -10.62
CA SER A 246 6.69 -12.38 -10.13
C SER A 246 6.73 -11.29 -11.20
N LEU A 247 5.58 -10.68 -11.44
CA LEU A 247 5.40 -9.52 -12.30
C LEU A 247 5.55 -8.20 -11.54
N LEU A 248 5.72 -8.25 -10.22
CA LEU A 248 6.01 -7.06 -9.44
C LEU A 248 7.52 -6.84 -9.43
N GLN A 249 7.93 -5.60 -9.72
CA GLN A 249 9.34 -5.27 -9.69
C GLN A 249 9.80 -5.24 -8.23
N THR A 250 10.64 -6.20 -7.84
CA THR A 250 11.37 -6.12 -6.59
C THR A 250 12.73 -5.45 -6.79
N ASN A 251 13.14 -4.59 -5.86
CA ASN A 251 14.50 -4.08 -5.86
C ASN A 251 15.40 -5.18 -5.29
N ASP A 252 16.48 -5.54 -6.00
CA ASP A 252 17.40 -6.63 -5.62
C ASP A 252 17.95 -6.55 -4.17
N ASN A 253 17.93 -5.36 -3.57
CA ASN A 253 18.46 -5.10 -2.24
C ASN A 253 17.44 -5.27 -1.10
N ASN A 254 16.15 -5.46 -1.42
CA ASN A 254 15.10 -5.64 -0.42
C ASN A 254 13.97 -6.47 -1.01
N GLN A 255 13.88 -7.74 -0.62
CA GLN A 255 12.89 -8.70 -1.15
C GLN A 255 11.44 -8.29 -0.85
N ASP A 256 11.23 -7.38 0.12
CA ASP A 256 9.92 -6.81 0.43
C ASP A 256 9.60 -5.53 -0.38
N GLU A 257 10.61 -4.86 -0.95
CA GLU A 257 10.38 -3.72 -1.85
C GLU A 257 9.87 -4.26 -3.18
N GLY A 258 8.57 -4.11 -3.45
CA GLY A 258 7.93 -4.53 -4.69
C GLY A 258 6.60 -5.24 -4.47
N LEU A 259 6.39 -5.80 -3.28
CA LEU A 259 5.13 -6.43 -2.90
C LEU A 259 4.05 -5.39 -2.60
N TRP A 260 2.80 -5.74 -2.88
CA TRP A 260 1.67 -4.89 -2.51
C TRP A 260 1.27 -5.10 -1.06
N TRP A 261 1.30 -4.02 -0.29
CA TRP A 261 0.86 -4.02 1.10
C TRP A 261 -0.58 -3.53 1.23
N LEU A 262 -1.44 -4.37 1.81
CA LEU A 262 -2.82 -4.06 2.13
C LEU A 262 -3.08 -4.22 3.62
N GLU A 263 -3.69 -3.21 4.21
CA GLU A 263 -4.24 -3.26 5.54
C GLU A 263 -5.59 -3.97 5.51
N GLY A 264 -5.81 -4.92 6.44
CA GLY A 264 -7.03 -5.71 6.50
C GLY A 264 -8.32 -4.90 6.65
N ARG A 265 -8.22 -3.61 7.01
CA ARG A 265 -9.35 -2.68 7.02
C ARG A 265 -9.28 -1.71 5.83
N GLY A 266 -10.11 -1.99 4.84
CA GLY A 266 -10.30 -1.11 3.67
C GLY A 266 -9.24 -1.26 2.59
N GLY A 267 -8.25 -2.15 2.76
CA GLY A 267 -7.35 -2.54 1.69
C GLY A 267 -8.06 -3.37 0.63
N ASN A 268 -7.78 -3.11 -0.65
CA ASN A 268 -8.38 -3.82 -1.77
C ASN A 268 -7.51 -3.75 -3.04
N ILE A 269 -7.58 -4.77 -3.89
CA ILE A 269 -6.97 -4.78 -5.22
C ILE A 269 -8.10 -4.82 -6.25
N GLN A 270 -8.00 -3.98 -7.27
CA GLN A 270 -8.95 -3.94 -8.39
C GLN A 270 -8.20 -3.96 -9.71
N PHE A 271 -8.82 -4.53 -10.74
CA PHE A 271 -8.28 -4.57 -12.09
C PHE A 271 -9.22 -3.78 -12.99
N SER A 272 -8.70 -2.76 -13.68
CA SER A 272 -9.49 -1.91 -14.57
C SER A 272 -8.61 -1.31 -15.65
N ASP A 273 -9.10 -1.31 -16.87
CA ASP A 273 -8.51 -0.61 -18.01
C ASP A 273 -8.90 0.88 -17.91
N LEU A 274 -8.00 1.70 -17.37
CA LEU A 274 -8.24 3.12 -17.06
C LEU A 274 -7.93 4.04 -18.23
N ASP A 275 -7.07 3.62 -19.16
CA ASP A 275 -6.66 4.42 -20.32
C ASP A 275 -7.20 3.88 -21.66
N GLU A 276 -8.02 2.83 -21.62
CA GLU A 276 -8.69 2.21 -22.77
C GLU A 276 -7.71 1.60 -23.80
N ASP A 277 -6.49 1.23 -23.38
CA ASP A 277 -5.48 0.58 -24.24
C ASP A 277 -5.66 -0.94 -24.35
N GLY A 278 -6.54 -1.50 -23.52
CA GLY A 278 -6.85 -2.91 -23.43
C GLY A 278 -6.08 -3.66 -22.35
N ILE A 279 -4.98 -3.14 -21.84
CA ILE A 279 -4.34 -3.69 -20.65
C ILE A 279 -5.09 -3.16 -19.44
N GLN A 280 -5.20 -3.98 -18.40
CA GLN A 280 -5.77 -3.53 -17.14
C GLN A 280 -4.67 -2.95 -16.25
N GLU A 281 -4.91 -1.78 -15.67
CA GLU A 281 -4.18 -1.30 -14.50
C GLU A 281 -4.58 -2.10 -13.27
N VAL A 282 -3.62 -2.20 -12.35
CA VAL A 282 -3.87 -2.73 -11.01
C VAL A 282 -4.00 -1.57 -10.04
N ILE A 283 -5.20 -1.38 -9.50
CA ILE A 283 -5.52 -0.34 -8.54
C ILE A 283 -5.44 -0.95 -7.14
N VAL A 284 -4.43 -0.53 -6.39
CA VAL A 284 -4.18 -1.01 -5.03
C VAL A 284 -4.56 0.09 -4.04
N ASP A 285 -5.65 -0.12 -3.32
CA ASP A 285 -5.99 0.64 -2.12
C ASP A 285 -5.30 -0.05 -0.93
N SER A 286 -4.31 0.60 -0.32
CA SER A 286 -3.55 0.02 0.81
C SER A 286 -4.35 -0.07 2.10
N GLY A 287 -5.50 0.60 2.19
CA GLY A 287 -6.30 0.67 3.42
C GLY A 287 -5.71 1.59 4.47
N VAL A 288 -6.37 1.62 5.63
CA VAL A 288 -5.91 2.34 6.81
C VAL A 288 -5.67 1.32 7.91
N PRO A 289 -4.47 1.28 8.51
CA PRO A 289 -4.20 0.33 9.57
C PRO A 289 -5.12 0.54 10.76
N GLY A 290 -5.44 -0.57 11.44
CA GLY A 290 -5.96 -0.47 12.80
C GLY A 290 -4.96 0.30 13.66
N TRP A 291 -5.43 1.25 14.45
CA TRP A 291 -4.54 2.03 15.33
C TRP A 291 -3.79 1.17 16.36
N SER A 292 -4.27 -0.04 16.66
CA SER A 292 -3.58 -1.06 17.48
C SER A 292 -2.29 -1.56 16.86
N ASN A 293 -2.14 -1.35 15.57
CA ASN A 293 -1.18 -2.05 14.75
C ASN A 293 0.09 -1.23 14.53
N TYR A 294 -0.03 0.10 14.58
CA TYR A 294 1.07 1.02 14.29
C TYR A 294 1.08 2.18 15.29
N TYR A 295 1.50 1.87 16.51
CA TYR A 295 1.73 2.84 17.60
C TYR A 295 2.58 4.06 17.17
N SER A 296 3.41 3.90 16.14
CA SER A 296 4.28 4.92 15.53
C SER A 296 3.74 5.53 14.22
N GLY A 297 2.66 4.99 13.64
CA GLY A 297 2.19 5.26 12.26
C GLY A 297 1.19 6.40 12.10
N LEU A 298 0.83 7.13 13.15
CA LEU A 298 -0.18 8.19 13.06
C LEU A 298 0.44 9.57 12.70
N PRO A 299 -0.26 10.37 11.87
CA PRO A 299 -1.59 10.13 11.29
C PRO A 299 -1.50 9.43 9.92
N TRP A 300 -2.28 8.36 9.74
CA TRP A 300 -2.30 7.53 8.52
C TRP A 300 -3.53 7.82 7.66
N ARG A 301 -3.39 7.77 6.34
CA ARG A 301 -4.46 7.91 5.34
C ARG A 301 -4.47 6.74 4.38
N ASN A 302 -5.62 6.44 3.77
CA ASN A 302 -5.63 5.43 2.71
C ASN A 302 -4.78 5.94 1.54
N GLN A 303 -3.89 5.09 1.05
CA GLN A 303 -3.09 5.33 -0.14
C GLN A 303 -3.66 4.48 -1.26
N ARG A 304 -3.90 5.10 -2.42
CA ARG A 304 -4.22 4.42 -3.66
C ARG A 304 -3.00 4.49 -4.58
N THR A 305 -2.59 3.35 -5.11
CA THR A 305 -1.51 3.25 -6.09
C THR A 305 -2.04 2.57 -7.33
N ILE A 306 -1.85 3.19 -8.49
CA ILE A 306 -2.22 2.65 -9.80
C ILE A 306 -0.93 2.11 -10.42
N TYR A 307 -0.89 0.80 -10.64
CA TYR A 307 0.20 0.12 -11.33
C TYR A 307 -0.21 -0.12 -12.78
N GLY A 308 0.68 0.24 -13.70
CA GLY A 308 0.50 -0.02 -15.12
C GLY A 308 1.58 -0.96 -15.63
N TRP A 309 1.26 -1.70 -16.68
CA TRP A 309 2.21 -2.57 -17.37
C TRP A 309 3.28 -1.75 -18.08
N ASN A 310 4.55 -2.19 -18.01
CA ASN A 310 5.65 -1.57 -18.74
C ASN A 310 6.23 -2.47 -19.85
N GLY A 311 5.58 -3.60 -20.14
CA GLY A 311 6.08 -4.64 -21.06
C GLY A 311 6.68 -5.85 -20.36
N ASN A 312 7.11 -5.73 -19.11
CA ASN A 312 7.72 -6.83 -18.32
C ASN A 312 7.18 -6.93 -16.88
N HIS A 313 6.84 -5.80 -16.26
CA HIS A 313 6.39 -5.71 -14.87
C HIS A 313 5.24 -4.71 -14.72
N TYR A 314 4.44 -4.91 -13.67
CA TYR A 314 3.55 -3.89 -13.16
C TYR A 314 4.32 -2.93 -12.27
N VAL A 315 4.40 -1.67 -12.69
CA VAL A 315 5.15 -0.61 -11.99
C VAL A 315 4.22 0.53 -11.58
N PRO A 316 4.48 1.20 -10.44
CA PRO A 316 3.65 2.31 -10.00
C PRO A 316 3.70 3.44 -11.05
N ARG A 317 2.52 3.84 -11.53
CA ARG A 317 2.33 4.95 -12.49
C ARG A 317 1.79 6.19 -11.82
N HIS A 318 0.89 6.00 -10.86
CA HIS A 318 0.25 7.08 -10.13
C HIS A 318 -0.03 6.65 -8.69
N GLN A 319 -0.01 7.61 -7.78
CA GLN A 319 -0.24 7.42 -6.36
C GLN A 319 -0.99 8.62 -5.82
N GLU A 320 -1.99 8.38 -4.99
CA GLU A 320 -2.71 9.43 -4.28
C GLU A 320 -3.05 8.98 -2.87
N PHE A 321 -3.21 9.95 -1.97
CA PHE A 321 -3.72 9.72 -0.63
C PHE A 321 -5.13 10.26 -0.51
N SER A 322 -5.91 9.73 0.44
CA SER A 322 -7.16 10.38 0.86
C SER A 322 -6.91 11.85 1.23
N PRO A 323 -7.90 12.76 1.10
CA PRO A 323 -7.69 14.19 1.32
C PRO A 323 -6.96 14.52 2.64
N PRO A 324 -6.09 15.54 2.65
CA PRO A 324 -5.29 15.87 3.83
C PRO A 324 -6.18 16.35 4.98
N GLU A 325 -5.96 15.80 6.17
CA GLU A 325 -6.57 16.28 7.42
C GLU A 325 -5.64 17.26 8.15
N PHE A 326 -4.33 17.04 8.02
CA PHE A 326 -3.27 17.83 8.64
C PHE A 326 -2.55 18.68 7.62
N ARG A 327 -2.04 19.83 8.05
CA ARG A 327 -1.36 20.78 7.17
C ARG A 327 -0.15 20.21 6.46
N PHE A 328 0.65 19.41 7.16
CA PHE A 328 1.82 18.76 6.58
C PHE A 328 1.45 17.72 5.51
N GLN A 329 0.28 17.09 5.59
CA GLN A 329 -0.18 16.12 4.59
C GLN A 329 -0.43 16.81 3.26
N ALA A 330 -1.04 18.01 3.27
CA ALA A 330 -1.22 18.81 2.05
C ALA A 330 0.12 19.20 1.41
N ILE A 331 1.17 19.42 2.21
CA ILE A 331 2.53 19.68 1.72
C ILE A 331 3.12 18.43 1.04
N GLN A 332 3.04 17.27 1.69
CA GLN A 332 3.56 16.01 1.13
C GLN A 332 2.79 15.59 -0.13
N ASP A 333 1.47 15.77 -0.14
CA ASP A 333 0.64 15.54 -1.33
C ASP A 333 1.03 16.49 -2.47
N ALA A 334 1.38 17.74 -2.16
CA ALA A 334 1.87 18.68 -3.17
C ALA A 334 3.21 18.22 -3.75
N ASP A 335 4.14 17.75 -2.92
CA ASP A 335 5.42 17.20 -3.37
C ASP A 335 5.24 15.94 -4.23
N LEU A 336 4.33 15.04 -3.84
CA LEU A 336 3.95 13.88 -4.65
C LEU A 336 3.34 14.31 -6.01
N ALA A 337 2.47 15.31 -6.01
CA ALA A 337 1.93 15.86 -7.25
C ALA A 337 3.02 16.46 -8.14
N VAL A 338 4.10 17.05 -7.57
CA VAL A 338 5.26 17.49 -8.37
C VAL A 338 5.98 16.30 -9.00
N SER A 339 6.24 15.23 -8.25
CA SER A 339 6.95 14.05 -8.80
C SER A 339 6.14 13.31 -9.87
N GLN A 340 4.83 13.48 -9.87
CA GLN A 340 3.90 12.93 -10.87
C GLN A 340 3.59 13.93 -12.01
N HIS A 341 4.29 15.06 -12.07
CA HIS A 341 4.10 16.13 -13.06
C HIS A 341 2.71 16.80 -13.04
N GLU A 342 1.97 16.68 -11.94
CA GLU A 342 0.66 17.30 -11.72
C GLU A 342 0.79 18.74 -11.16
N TYR A 343 1.57 19.60 -11.83
CA TYR A 343 2.02 20.89 -11.28
C TYR A 343 0.89 21.83 -10.84
N LYS A 344 -0.25 21.84 -11.54
CA LYS A 344 -1.43 22.63 -11.15
C LYS A 344 -2.02 22.16 -9.82
N LYS A 345 -2.11 20.84 -9.62
CA LYS A 345 -2.58 20.22 -8.38
C LYS A 345 -1.58 20.49 -7.25
N ALA A 346 -0.28 20.38 -7.53
CA ALA A 346 0.77 20.72 -6.55
C ALA A 346 0.64 22.17 -6.05
N ILE A 347 0.50 23.14 -6.96
CA ILE A 347 0.29 24.56 -6.58
C ILE A 347 -0.97 24.73 -5.73
N ALA A 348 -2.08 24.08 -6.09
CA ALA A 348 -3.32 24.13 -5.32
C ALA A 348 -3.16 23.55 -3.91
N LEU A 349 -2.45 22.43 -3.76
CA LEU A 349 -2.18 21.79 -2.47
C LEU A 349 -1.24 22.64 -1.58
N TYR A 350 -0.20 23.26 -2.15
CA TYR A 350 0.62 24.23 -1.40
C TYR A 350 -0.21 25.44 -0.94
N GLN A 351 -1.13 25.92 -1.77
CA GLN A 351 -2.04 27.00 -1.39
C GLN A 351 -3.00 26.55 -0.29
N GLN A 352 -3.53 25.34 -0.37
CA GLN A 352 -4.37 24.75 0.68
C GLN A 352 -3.61 24.71 2.01
N ALA A 353 -2.36 24.25 2.00
CA ALA A 353 -1.51 24.22 3.18
C ALA A 353 -1.26 25.62 3.80
N ILE A 354 -1.34 26.71 3.03
CA ILE A 354 -1.17 28.08 3.53
C ILE A 354 -2.49 28.69 4.03
N PHE A 355 -3.58 28.51 3.28
CA PHE A 355 -4.80 29.31 3.42
C PHE A 355 -5.98 28.54 4.02
N ASP A 356 -5.97 27.22 3.97
CA ASP A 356 -7.04 26.42 4.55
C ASP A 356 -6.91 26.37 6.08
N ALA A 357 -7.84 27.04 6.75
CA ALA A 357 -7.91 27.08 8.21
C ALA A 357 -8.53 25.80 8.81
N SER A 358 -9.14 24.94 7.99
CA SER A 358 -9.71 23.66 8.44
C SER A 358 -8.65 22.56 8.62
N LEU A 359 -7.50 22.70 7.97
CA LEU A 359 -6.37 21.78 8.15
C LEU A 359 -5.82 21.85 9.57
N LYS A 360 -5.79 20.69 10.23
CA LYS A 360 -5.32 20.54 11.62
C LYS A 360 -3.81 20.76 11.71
N PRO A 361 -3.33 21.32 12.82
CA PRO A 361 -1.92 21.33 13.15
C PRO A 361 -1.47 19.95 13.65
N PHE A 362 -0.16 19.72 13.62
CA PHE A 362 0.47 18.49 14.08
C PHE A 362 1.71 18.78 14.95
N SER A 363 1.86 17.99 16.00
CA SER A 363 3.06 17.95 16.85
C SER A 363 3.21 16.56 17.49
N PRO A 364 4.40 16.22 18.02
CA PRO A 364 4.60 14.98 18.78
C PRO A 364 3.64 14.85 19.97
N GLU A 365 3.26 15.95 20.61
CA GLU A 365 2.25 15.98 21.69
C GLU A 365 0.85 15.69 21.16
N ILE A 366 0.46 16.25 20.01
CA ILE A 366 -0.81 15.95 19.35
C ILE A 366 -0.86 14.47 18.97
N LYS A 367 0.22 13.92 18.38
CA LYS A 367 0.34 12.49 18.07
C LYS A 367 0.12 11.62 19.30
N ARG A 368 0.79 11.94 20.40
CA ARG A 368 0.65 11.23 21.68
C ARG A 368 -0.78 11.28 22.20
N ASN A 369 -1.42 12.44 22.16
CA ASN A 369 -2.80 12.61 22.60
C ASN A 369 -3.79 11.82 21.73
N LEU A 370 -3.58 11.80 20.40
CA LEU A 370 -4.35 10.95 19.50
C LEU A 370 -4.19 9.47 19.92
N GLN A 371 -2.95 9.02 20.11
CA GLN A 371 -2.67 7.64 20.54
C GLN A 371 -3.35 7.28 21.86
N GLU A 372 -3.30 8.16 22.86
CA GLU A 372 -3.95 7.96 24.16
C GLU A 372 -5.48 7.86 24.03
N ARG A 373 -6.11 8.74 23.23
CA ARG A 373 -7.55 8.69 22.95
C ARG A 373 -7.95 7.36 22.33
N TRP A 374 -7.14 6.85 21.40
CA TRP A 374 -7.41 5.56 20.80
C TRP A 374 -7.20 4.39 21.76
N ASN A 375 -6.11 4.37 22.54
CA ASN A 375 -5.89 3.36 23.58
C ASN A 375 -7.08 3.29 24.55
N ALA A 376 -7.63 4.44 24.94
CA ALA A 376 -8.82 4.52 25.77
C ALA A 376 -10.07 3.96 25.05
N SER A 377 -10.23 4.20 23.75
CA SER A 377 -11.38 3.73 22.96
C SER A 377 -11.50 2.20 22.88
N ILE A 378 -10.38 1.48 23.00
CA ILE A 378 -10.35 0.01 23.01
C ILE A 378 -10.13 -0.58 24.41
N GLY A 379 -10.22 0.23 25.47
CA GLY A 379 -10.15 -0.23 26.86
C GLY A 379 -8.75 -0.62 27.36
N LEU A 380 -7.67 -0.21 26.68
CA LEU A 380 -6.30 -0.49 27.14
C LEU A 380 -5.82 0.46 28.25
N GLN A 381 -6.46 1.61 28.43
CA GLN A 381 -6.13 2.56 29.50
C GLN A 381 -7.38 3.06 30.21
N ALA A 382 -7.30 3.21 31.53
CA ALA A 382 -8.35 3.82 32.33
C ALA A 382 -8.54 5.28 31.89
N THR A 383 -9.77 5.62 31.46
CA THR A 383 -10.31 6.95 31.14
C THR A 383 -9.27 8.08 31.16
N VAL A 384 -8.54 8.26 30.05
CA VAL A 384 -7.71 9.45 29.86
C VAL A 384 -8.66 10.61 29.57
N THR A 385 -8.64 11.66 30.41
CA THR A 385 -9.31 12.91 30.08
C THR A 385 -8.63 13.49 28.83
N PRO A 386 -9.33 13.66 27.71
CA PRO A 386 -8.75 14.28 26.53
C PRO A 386 -8.16 15.63 26.91
N THR A 387 -6.85 15.76 26.83
CA THR A 387 -6.18 17.04 27.05
C THR A 387 -6.12 17.74 25.70
N ASP A 388 -6.63 18.97 25.62
CA ASP A 388 -6.44 19.81 24.44
C ASP A 388 -4.96 20.21 24.39
N VAL A 389 -4.27 19.72 23.36
CA VAL A 389 -2.86 20.04 23.12
C VAL A 389 -2.81 21.29 22.25
N PRO A 390 -2.17 22.39 22.70
CA PRO A 390 -2.04 23.58 21.88
C PRO A 390 -1.15 23.27 20.66
N PRO A 391 -1.43 23.86 19.48
CA PRO A 391 -0.58 23.71 18.30
C PRO A 391 0.86 24.18 18.56
N ASP A 392 1.85 23.54 17.94
CA ASP A 392 3.22 24.05 17.94
C ASP A 392 3.24 25.39 17.16
N PRO A 393 3.58 26.52 17.81
CA PRO A 393 3.62 27.83 17.14
C PRO A 393 4.64 27.90 15.99
N LYS A 394 5.58 26.97 15.90
CA LYS A 394 6.59 26.92 14.83
C LYS A 394 6.13 26.15 13.59
N GLU A 395 5.19 25.22 13.73
CA GLU A 395 4.77 24.34 12.63
C GLU A 395 4.23 25.14 11.44
N TYR A 396 3.21 25.98 11.66
CA TYR A 396 2.60 26.76 10.59
C TYR A 396 3.62 27.64 9.85
N PRO A 397 4.45 28.45 10.54
CA PRO A 397 5.46 29.25 9.84
C PRO A 397 6.43 28.44 8.98
N ILE A 398 6.85 27.24 9.44
CA ILE A 398 7.77 26.38 8.69
C ILE A 398 7.07 25.83 7.44
N LEU A 399 5.89 25.22 7.58
CA LEU A 399 5.15 24.61 6.48
C LEU A 399 4.71 25.64 5.44
N ALA A 400 4.24 26.82 5.89
CA ALA A 400 3.83 27.87 4.99
C ALA A 400 5.02 28.46 4.21
N ALA A 401 6.16 28.66 4.87
CA ALA A 401 7.37 29.15 4.20
C ALA A 401 7.89 28.14 3.16
N TYR A 402 7.89 26.84 3.48
CA TYR A 402 8.18 25.77 2.54
C TYR A 402 7.24 25.80 1.32
N ALA A 403 5.93 25.90 1.54
CA ALA A 403 4.95 25.98 0.45
C ALA A 403 5.18 27.17 -0.48
N TYR A 404 5.46 28.36 0.08
CA TYR A 404 5.83 29.53 -0.74
C TYR A 404 7.10 29.29 -1.54
N TYR A 405 8.14 28.73 -0.90
CA TYR A 405 9.40 28.39 -1.56
C TYR A 405 9.19 27.43 -2.74
N ARG A 406 8.44 26.35 -2.54
CA ARG A 406 8.12 25.39 -3.59
C ARG A 406 7.33 26.00 -4.74
N MET A 407 6.37 26.88 -4.44
CA MET A 407 5.66 27.63 -5.49
C MET A 407 6.59 28.58 -6.26
N VAL A 408 7.62 29.18 -5.65
CA VAL A 408 8.63 29.96 -6.40
C VAL A 408 9.30 29.10 -7.46
N ILE A 409 9.79 27.91 -7.06
CA ILE A 409 10.46 26.99 -7.97
C ILE A 409 9.51 26.55 -9.09
N LEU A 410 8.29 26.12 -8.75
CA LEU A 410 7.31 25.66 -9.73
C LEU A 410 6.93 26.74 -10.74
N HIS A 411 6.67 27.97 -10.30
CA HIS A 411 6.36 29.06 -11.22
C HIS A 411 7.55 29.40 -12.12
N VAL A 412 8.80 29.32 -11.62
CA VAL A 412 9.99 29.47 -12.49
C VAL A 412 10.07 28.33 -13.51
N PHE A 413 9.85 27.09 -13.09
CA PHE A 413 9.83 25.91 -13.96
C PHE A 413 8.78 26.00 -15.07
N LEU A 414 7.60 26.54 -14.76
CA LEU A 414 6.52 26.78 -15.72
C LEU A 414 6.72 28.04 -16.58
N GLY A 415 7.79 28.82 -16.38
CA GLY A 415 8.03 30.08 -17.09
C GLY A 415 7.17 31.27 -16.62
N GLU A 416 6.47 31.11 -15.50
CA GLU A 416 5.55 32.09 -14.91
C GLU A 416 6.30 33.05 -13.96
N LEU A 417 7.28 33.79 -14.48
CA LEU A 417 8.21 34.58 -13.67
C LEU A 417 7.54 35.65 -12.79
N ASP A 418 6.45 36.26 -13.25
CA ASP A 418 5.70 37.24 -12.45
C ASP A 418 5.06 36.59 -11.22
N ALA A 419 4.45 35.41 -11.40
CA ALA A 419 3.87 34.64 -10.30
C ALA A 419 4.95 34.20 -9.31
N ALA A 420 6.09 33.73 -9.83
CA ALA A 420 7.23 33.35 -9.02
C ALA A 420 7.76 34.52 -8.18
N GLN A 421 7.92 35.71 -8.78
CA GLN A 421 8.37 36.92 -8.10
C GLN A 421 7.41 37.36 -6.98
N VAL A 422 6.09 37.23 -7.20
CA VAL A 422 5.08 37.52 -6.16
C VAL A 422 5.21 36.56 -4.97
N LYS A 423 5.37 35.25 -5.22
CA LYS A 423 5.58 34.26 -4.15
C LYS A 423 6.88 34.49 -3.41
N TYR A 424 7.96 34.81 -4.13
CA TYR A 424 9.26 35.15 -3.56
C TYR A 424 9.17 36.37 -2.64
N ASN A 425 8.58 37.47 -3.11
CA ASN A 425 8.43 38.69 -2.31
C ASN A 425 7.59 38.44 -1.06
N THR A 426 6.52 37.66 -1.18
CA THR A 426 5.66 37.28 -0.05
C THR A 426 6.42 36.46 0.99
N LEU A 427 7.23 35.50 0.54
CA LEU A 427 8.08 34.69 1.40
C LEU A 427 9.09 35.55 2.17
N GLN A 428 9.81 36.45 1.48
CA GLN A 428 10.77 37.36 2.14
C GLN A 428 10.10 38.29 3.16
N GLN A 429 8.93 38.83 2.82
CA GLN A 429 8.20 39.76 3.69
C GLN A 429 7.70 39.08 4.97
N LYS A 430 7.13 37.87 4.84
CA LYS A 430 6.47 37.16 5.96
C LYS A 430 7.45 36.42 6.87
N PHE A 431 8.56 35.91 6.34
CA PHE A 431 9.46 35.00 7.04
C PHE A 431 10.87 35.61 7.19
N GLN A 432 10.91 36.74 7.90
CA GLN A 432 12.14 37.47 8.24
C GLN A 432 13.05 36.66 9.18
N SER A 433 14.25 37.16 9.47
CA SER A 433 15.32 36.43 10.18
C SER A 433 14.97 35.81 11.54
N GLN A 434 13.95 36.33 12.24
CA GLN A 434 13.47 35.79 13.51
C GLN A 434 12.38 34.71 13.37
N SER A 435 11.86 34.51 12.16
CA SER A 435 10.78 33.56 11.89
C SER A 435 11.32 32.13 11.79
N PRO A 436 10.63 31.12 12.35
CA PRO A 436 10.99 29.72 12.14
C PRO A 436 11.04 29.30 10.66
N GLY A 437 10.29 30.00 9.78
CA GLY A 437 10.30 29.75 8.34
C GLY A 437 11.46 30.43 7.57
N HIS A 438 12.34 31.19 8.25
CA HIS A 438 13.40 31.95 7.58
C HIS A 438 14.37 31.10 6.73
N PRO A 439 14.76 29.87 7.12
CA PRO A 439 15.64 29.06 6.28
C PRO A 439 15.11 28.85 4.86
N TRP A 440 13.78 28.70 4.69
CA TRP A 440 13.15 28.60 3.38
C TRP A 440 13.20 29.90 2.57
N ALA A 441 13.13 31.06 3.24
CA ALA A 441 13.34 32.35 2.59
C ALA A 441 14.79 32.52 2.11
N LYS A 442 15.77 32.01 2.88
CA LYS A 442 17.17 31.97 2.44
C LYS A 442 17.34 31.08 1.22
N MET A 443 16.84 29.83 1.26
CA MET A 443 16.88 28.92 0.10
C MET A 443 16.22 29.52 -1.13
N ALA A 444 15.07 30.20 -0.99
CA ALA A 444 14.44 30.90 -2.10
C ALA A 444 15.32 32.02 -2.69
N THR A 445 16.09 32.71 -1.86
CA THR A 445 17.04 33.75 -2.30
C THR A 445 18.19 33.14 -3.09
N ASP A 446 18.73 32.03 -2.61
CA ASP A 446 19.82 31.31 -3.26
C ASP A 446 19.37 30.75 -4.63
N PHE A 447 18.18 30.13 -4.68
CA PHE A 447 17.53 29.71 -5.93
C PHE A 447 17.36 30.88 -6.90
N TRP A 448 16.74 31.96 -6.45
CA TRP A 448 16.36 33.10 -7.29
C TRP A 448 17.59 33.81 -7.86
N ASN A 449 18.66 33.93 -7.07
CA ASN A 449 19.90 34.55 -7.51
C ASN A 449 20.63 33.69 -8.55
N ALA A 450 20.75 32.39 -8.30
CA ALA A 450 21.34 31.46 -9.25
C ALA A 450 20.57 31.44 -10.58
N TYR A 451 19.25 31.25 -10.53
CA TYR A 451 18.40 31.25 -11.74
C TYR A 451 18.47 32.58 -12.51
N ARG A 452 18.53 33.73 -11.83
CA ARG A 452 18.66 35.02 -12.53
C ARG A 452 20.00 35.18 -13.25
N SER A 453 21.05 34.55 -12.74
CA SER A 453 22.40 34.64 -13.29
C SER A 453 22.54 33.93 -14.62
N ASP A 454 22.05 32.68 -14.72
CA ASP A 454 22.32 31.80 -15.87
C ASP A 454 21.06 31.22 -16.53
N LYS A 455 19.87 31.44 -15.96
CA LYS A 455 18.58 30.88 -16.39
C LYS A 455 18.52 29.35 -16.33
N SER A 456 19.42 28.71 -15.59
CA SER A 456 19.46 27.27 -15.38
C SER A 456 18.73 26.90 -14.09
N ILE A 457 17.63 26.15 -14.23
CA ILE A 457 16.91 25.60 -13.09
C ILE A 457 17.77 24.58 -12.34
N SER A 458 18.55 23.78 -13.08
CA SER A 458 19.47 22.79 -12.50
C SER A 458 20.50 23.46 -11.58
N ASN A 459 21.16 24.53 -12.03
CA ASN A 459 22.13 25.26 -11.21
C ASN A 459 21.47 25.95 -10.01
N ALA A 460 20.25 26.47 -10.19
CA ALA A 460 19.47 27.05 -9.11
C ALA A 460 19.08 26.01 -8.05
N CYS A 461 18.68 24.81 -8.46
CA CYS A 461 18.42 23.70 -7.54
C CYS A 461 19.68 23.29 -6.78
N GLN A 462 20.83 23.17 -7.45
CA GLN A 462 22.09 22.84 -6.79
C GLN A 462 22.46 23.86 -5.70
N ALA A 463 22.24 25.17 -5.94
CA ALA A 463 22.48 26.20 -4.94
C ALA A 463 21.58 26.03 -3.70
N THR A 464 20.32 25.61 -3.88
CA THR A 464 19.40 25.33 -2.77
C THR A 464 19.75 24.08 -2.00
N ILE A 465 20.16 23.00 -2.69
CA ILE A 465 20.55 21.73 -2.06
C ILE A 465 21.75 21.96 -1.14
N ALA A 466 22.74 22.72 -1.59
CA ALA A 466 23.89 23.09 -0.76
C ALA A 466 23.46 23.85 0.52
N THR A 467 22.47 24.73 0.42
CA THR A 467 21.91 25.43 1.59
C THR A 467 21.10 24.49 2.48
N ALA A 468 20.31 23.57 1.92
CA ALA A 468 19.51 22.63 2.70
C ALA A 468 20.37 21.69 3.56
N GLN A 469 21.59 21.38 3.11
CA GLN A 469 22.57 20.63 3.91
C GLN A 469 23.00 21.37 5.19
N GLU A 470 22.96 22.70 5.20
CA GLU A 470 23.24 23.53 6.39
C GLU A 470 22.06 23.61 7.37
N TYR A 471 20.84 23.30 6.90
CA TYR A 471 19.58 23.42 7.66
C TYR A 471 18.80 22.09 7.73
N GLN A 472 19.47 20.97 8.01
CA GLN A 472 18.82 19.66 8.04
C GLN A 472 17.64 19.59 9.05
N GLU A 473 17.66 20.41 10.09
CA GLU A 473 16.59 20.48 11.08
C GLU A 473 15.24 20.94 10.50
N VAL A 474 15.24 21.75 9.44
CA VAL A 474 13.96 22.17 8.82
C VAL A 474 13.33 21.06 7.98
N LEU A 475 14.13 20.10 7.51
CA LEU A 475 13.64 18.92 6.80
C LEU A 475 12.97 17.93 7.75
N ALA A 476 13.44 17.84 9.00
CA ALA A 476 12.87 16.96 10.00
C ALA A 476 11.37 17.25 10.24
N VAL A 477 10.97 18.53 10.23
CA VAL A 477 9.57 18.98 10.42
C VAL A 477 8.70 18.69 9.20
N LEU A 478 9.26 18.32 8.05
CA LEU A 478 8.51 17.90 6.87
C LEU A 478 8.27 16.39 6.84
N GLY A 479 9.15 15.60 7.47
CA GLY A 479 9.27 14.17 7.19
C GLY A 479 8.83 13.20 8.29
N SER A 480 9.09 11.92 8.01
CA SER A 480 8.68 10.77 8.82
C SER A 480 9.15 10.77 10.28
N ASN A 481 10.33 11.33 10.56
CA ASN A 481 10.84 11.46 11.92
C ASN A 481 9.93 12.29 12.83
N TYR A 482 9.14 13.20 12.25
CA TYR A 482 8.21 14.04 12.98
C TYR A 482 6.78 13.51 12.85
N HIS A 483 6.35 13.15 11.64
CA HIS A 483 4.94 12.87 11.32
C HIS A 483 4.54 11.38 11.30
N GLY A 484 5.48 10.44 11.42
CA GLY A 484 5.19 9.00 11.41
C GLY A 484 5.54 8.29 10.09
N TRP A 485 5.29 6.98 10.04
CA TRP A 485 5.87 6.10 9.02
C TRP A 485 5.32 6.27 7.60
N GLN A 486 4.10 6.77 7.41
CA GLN A 486 3.56 7.04 6.07
C GLN A 486 4.16 8.31 5.43
N SER A 487 4.75 9.19 6.24
CA SER A 487 5.34 10.44 5.73
C SER A 487 6.61 10.20 4.94
N HIS A 488 6.85 11.07 3.95
CA HIS A 488 8.08 11.06 3.16
C HIS A 488 9.31 11.28 4.05
N PHE A 489 10.42 10.64 3.71
CA PHE A 489 11.71 10.88 4.37
C PHE A 489 12.52 11.90 3.56
N TYR A 490 12.42 13.16 3.96
CA TYR A 490 13.06 14.26 3.23
C TYR A 490 14.58 14.23 3.33
N GLN A 491 15.22 14.27 2.18
CA GLN A 491 16.64 14.53 1.99
C GLN A 491 16.88 15.96 1.47
N PRO A 492 18.10 16.50 1.60
CA PRO A 492 18.44 17.80 1.01
C PRO A 492 18.10 17.91 -0.49
N GLU A 493 18.20 16.82 -1.24
CA GLU A 493 17.90 16.78 -2.68
C GLU A 493 16.41 17.00 -2.98
N ASP A 494 15.50 16.62 -2.05
CA ASP A 494 14.06 16.74 -2.25
C ASP A 494 13.58 18.20 -2.28
N VAL A 495 14.37 19.13 -1.73
CA VAL A 495 14.02 20.56 -1.70
C VAL A 495 13.95 21.17 -3.09
N CYS A 496 14.56 20.55 -4.11
CA CYS A 496 14.52 20.99 -5.51
C CYS A 496 14.75 19.81 -6.48
N PRO A 497 13.68 19.09 -6.91
CA PRO A 497 13.81 17.87 -7.71
C PRO A 497 14.09 18.11 -9.20
N PHE A 498 14.26 19.36 -9.64
CA PHE A 498 14.47 19.71 -11.04
C PHE A 498 15.96 19.74 -11.37
N HIS A 499 16.41 18.83 -12.23
CA HIS A 499 17.82 18.64 -12.57
C HIS A 499 18.08 18.79 -14.07
#